data_AF-A0A1Q5AY65-F1
#
_entry.id   AF-A0A1Q5AY65-F1
#
_cell.length_a   1.000
_cell.length_b   1.000
_cell.length_c   1.000
_cell.angle_alpha   90.00
_cell.angle_beta   90.00
_cell.angle_gamma   90.00
#
_symmetry.space_group_name_H-M   'P 1'
#
loop_
_entity.id
_entity.type
_entity.pdbx_description
1 polymer ?
#
loop_
_entity_poly.entity_id
_entity_poly.type
_entity_poly.pdbx_seq_one_letter_code
_entity_poly.pdbx_strand_id
1 'polypeptide(L)'
;MTDMVSGAPQSIHAERPAGTRAILALHGLLAAGYLLGAGITALVAAVRSGHYEGLLSPGLDQFDDPKVYLPPVGPDSLWNPLTWIFSLTHLIAIFIRPLAAVAGLLGLLHLLRAGVRGHRRAAGWLAVGTAVSFALLAISLTPYGSQMQAWLLD
;
A
#
# COMPACT_ATOMS: atom_id res chain seq x y z
N MET A 1 64.84 2.47 -2.83
CA MET A 1 63.76 2.41 -3.83
C MET A 1 62.64 1.62 -3.20
N THR A 2 61.76 2.34 -2.53
CA THR A 2 60.68 1.83 -1.68
C THR A 2 59.44 2.56 -2.16
N ASP A 3 58.71 1.94 -3.08
CA ASP A 3 57.45 2.49 -3.58
C ASP A 3 56.35 2.24 -2.54
N MET A 4 55.99 3.32 -1.85
CA MET A 4 54.80 3.39 -1.01
C MET A 4 53.56 3.40 -1.91
N VAL A 5 52.98 2.23 -2.11
CA VAL A 5 51.64 2.09 -2.70
C VAL A 5 50.63 2.60 -1.68
N SER A 6 50.24 3.87 -1.87
CA SER A 6 49.14 4.53 -1.18
C SER A 6 47.81 3.86 -1.57
N GLY A 7 47.39 2.88 -0.77
CA GLY A 7 46.07 2.28 -0.86
C GLY A 7 45.03 3.24 -0.31
N ALA A 8 44.46 4.07 -1.17
CA ALA A 8 43.29 4.87 -0.83
C ALA A 8 42.16 3.91 -0.37
N PRO A 9 41.50 4.17 0.77
CA PRO A 9 40.40 3.35 1.24
C PRO A 9 39.27 3.44 0.22
N GLN A 10 39.02 2.34 -0.49
CA GLN A 10 37.83 2.18 -1.30
C GLN A 10 36.63 2.33 -0.37
N SER A 11 35.98 3.49 -0.43
CA SER A 11 34.71 3.74 0.20
C SER A 11 33.71 2.76 -0.41
N ILE A 12 33.46 1.65 0.29
CA ILE A 12 32.37 0.73 -0.02
C ILE A 12 31.10 1.53 0.23
N HIS A 13 30.62 2.22 -0.81
CA HIS A 13 29.24 2.66 -0.89
C HIS A 13 28.43 1.37 -0.83
N ALA A 14 27.94 1.04 0.37
CA ALA A 14 26.99 -0.03 0.58
C ALA A 14 25.70 0.37 -0.15
N GLU A 15 25.67 0.09 -1.45
CA GLU A 15 24.46 0.17 -2.25
C GLU A 15 23.43 -0.71 -1.56
N ARG A 16 22.37 -0.08 -1.05
CA ARG A 16 21.23 -0.85 -0.55
C ARG A 16 20.77 -1.74 -1.69
N PRO A 17 20.69 -3.06 -1.51
CA PRO A 17 20.31 -3.96 -2.59
C PRO A 17 18.98 -3.48 -3.17
N ALA A 18 18.95 -3.19 -4.47
CA ALA A 18 17.83 -2.55 -5.16
C ALA A 18 16.46 -3.21 -4.81
N GLY A 19 16.46 -4.53 -4.61
CA GLY A 19 15.29 -5.30 -4.18
C GLY A 19 14.67 -4.85 -2.84
N THR A 20 15.46 -4.43 -1.85
CA THR A 20 14.90 -3.94 -0.57
C THR A 20 14.16 -2.61 -0.76
N ARG A 21 14.70 -1.70 -1.58
CA ARG A 21 14.04 -0.42 -1.88
C ARG A 21 12.74 -0.65 -2.65
N ALA A 22 12.76 -1.54 -3.64
CA ALA A 22 11.58 -1.91 -4.41
C ALA A 22 10.46 -2.48 -3.51
N ILE A 23 10.81 -3.35 -2.56
CA ILE A 23 9.84 -3.93 -1.63
C ILE A 23 9.28 -2.89 -0.67
N LEU A 24 10.12 -1.99 -0.13
CA LEU A 24 9.62 -0.90 0.71
C LEU A 24 8.69 0.03 -0.07
N ALA A 25 9.02 0.35 -1.32
CA ALA A 25 8.16 1.12 -2.20
C ALA A 25 6.83 0.38 -2.45
N LEU A 26 6.86 -0.93 -2.70
CA LEU A 26 5.66 -1.76 -2.86
C LEU A 26 4.75 -1.68 -1.62
N HIS A 27 5.29 -1.89 -0.41
CA HIS A 27 4.52 -1.77 0.82
C HIS A 27 3.90 -0.37 1.00
N GLY A 28 4.68 0.68 0.72
CA GLY A 28 4.20 2.06 0.80
C GLY A 28 3.10 2.35 -0.21
N LEU A 29 3.26 1.91 -1.46
CA LEU A 29 2.27 2.08 -2.53
C LEU A 29 0.99 1.31 -2.22
N LEU A 30 1.07 0.11 -1.65
CA LEU A 30 -0.11 -0.65 -1.26
C LEU A 30 -0.86 0.01 -0.11
N ALA A 31 -0.14 0.43 0.93
CA ALA A 31 -0.77 1.11 2.07
C ALA A 31 -1.42 2.44 1.64
N ALA A 32 -0.68 3.27 0.90
CA ALA A 32 -1.20 4.52 0.37
C ALA A 32 -2.37 4.26 -0.59
N GLY A 33 -2.24 3.31 -1.51
CA GLY A 33 -3.27 2.97 -2.47
C GLY A 33 -4.57 2.51 -1.82
N TYR A 34 -4.49 1.66 -0.79
CA TYR A 34 -5.66 1.22 -0.03
C TYR A 34 -6.31 2.37 0.75
N LEU A 35 -5.51 3.20 1.43
CA LEU A 35 -6.03 4.34 2.20
C LEU A 35 -6.68 5.39 1.30
N LEU A 36 -6.09 5.67 0.14
CA LEU A 36 -6.65 6.60 -0.84
C LEU A 36 -7.88 6.00 -1.54
N GLY A 37 -7.84 4.72 -1.91
CA GLY A 37 -8.92 4.07 -2.65
C GLY A 37 -10.14 3.77 -1.79
N ALA A 38 -9.97 3.01 -0.71
CA ALA A 38 -11.08 2.64 0.18
C ALA A 38 -11.36 3.72 1.23
N GLY A 39 -10.31 4.22 1.89
CA GLY A 39 -10.44 5.14 3.02
C GLY A 39 -11.02 6.50 2.64
N ILE A 40 -10.47 7.15 1.61
CA ILE A 40 -11.02 8.44 1.15
C ILE A 40 -12.43 8.26 0.58
N THR A 41 -12.69 7.22 -0.20
CA THR A 41 -14.03 6.98 -0.76
C THR A 41 -15.07 6.81 0.35
N ALA A 42 -14.77 6.01 1.37
CA ALA A 42 -15.63 5.86 2.54
C ALA A 42 -15.80 7.17 3.32
N LEU A 43 -14.72 7.94 3.51
CA LEU A 43 -14.78 9.24 4.19
C LEU A 43 -15.64 10.26 3.42
N VAL A 44 -15.49 10.32 2.09
CA VAL A 44 -16.29 11.20 1.23
C VAL A 44 -17.76 10.79 1.28
N ALA A 45 -18.04 9.48 1.25
CA ALA A 45 -19.40 8.96 1.39
C ALA A 45 -20.02 9.34 2.75
N ALA A 46 -19.28 9.20 3.85
CA ALA A 46 -19.73 9.60 5.18
C ALA A 46 -19.99 11.12 5.28
N VAL A 47 -19.11 11.95 4.71
CA VAL A 47 -19.29 13.41 4.69
C VAL A 47 -20.51 13.82 3.86
N ARG A 48 -20.76 13.17 2.71
CA ARG A 48 -21.89 13.50 1.83
C ARG A 48 -23.23 12.98 2.35
N SER A 49 -23.23 11.80 2.95
CA SER A 49 -24.44 11.19 3.52
C SER A 49 -24.78 11.73 4.92
N GLY A 50 -23.79 12.28 5.63
CA GLY A 50 -23.92 12.72 7.03
C GLY A 50 -23.83 11.60 8.06
N HIS A 51 -23.67 10.33 7.64
CA HIS A 51 -23.67 9.15 8.51
C HIS A 51 -22.25 8.68 8.85
N TYR A 52 -21.63 9.29 9.85
CA TYR A 52 -20.28 8.94 10.28
C TYR A 52 -20.21 7.58 10.99
N GLU A 53 -21.32 7.12 11.59
CA GLU A 53 -21.41 5.77 12.16
C GLU A 53 -21.07 4.67 11.15
N GLY A 54 -21.30 4.92 9.85
CA GLY A 54 -20.99 3.96 8.79
C GLY A 54 -19.51 3.73 8.52
N LEU A 55 -18.62 4.59 9.03
CA LEU A 55 -17.18 4.35 8.91
C LEU A 55 -16.71 3.17 9.77
N LEU A 56 -17.39 2.90 10.88
CA LEU A 56 -17.02 1.85 11.83
C LEU A 56 -18.07 0.73 11.91
N SER A 57 -19.26 0.97 11.38
CA SER A 57 -20.34 -0.02 11.36
C SER A 57 -20.19 -0.95 10.16
N PRO A 58 -20.50 -2.25 10.33
CA PRO A 58 -20.39 -3.22 9.24
C PRO A 58 -21.26 -2.88 8.03
N GLY A 59 -22.44 -2.28 8.20
CA GLY A 59 -23.35 -1.95 7.11
C GLY A 59 -22.94 -0.70 6.33
N LEU A 60 -22.45 -0.88 5.09
CA LEU A 60 -22.22 0.22 4.14
C LEU A 60 -23.47 0.57 3.34
N ASP A 61 -24.59 -0.11 3.60
CA ASP A 61 -25.90 0.07 2.95
C ASP A 61 -26.48 1.49 3.11
N GLN A 62 -25.96 2.25 4.06
CA GLN A 62 -26.30 3.64 4.32
C GLN A 62 -25.57 4.64 3.41
N PHE A 63 -24.56 4.19 2.68
CA PHE A 63 -23.85 4.98 1.68
C PHE A 63 -24.42 4.67 0.29
N ASP A 64 -24.59 5.71 -0.53
CA ASP A 64 -24.92 5.53 -1.95
C ASP A 64 -23.82 4.73 -2.69
N ASP A 65 -24.10 4.37 -3.95
CA ASP A 65 -23.16 3.74 -4.87
C ASP A 65 -21.77 4.43 -4.81
N PRO A 66 -20.68 3.67 -4.60
CA PRO A 66 -19.33 4.24 -4.45
C PRO A 66 -18.91 5.10 -5.66
N LYS A 67 -19.44 4.81 -6.86
CA LYS A 67 -19.11 5.50 -8.11
C LYS A 67 -19.61 6.93 -8.12
N VAL A 68 -20.63 7.25 -7.33
CA VAL A 68 -21.14 8.63 -7.17
C VAL A 68 -20.09 9.53 -6.50
N TYR A 69 -19.09 8.93 -5.84
CA TYR A 69 -17.99 9.62 -5.19
C TYR A 69 -16.69 9.59 -6.01
N LEU A 70 -16.65 8.85 -7.13
CA LEU A 70 -15.52 8.82 -8.03
C LEU A 70 -15.61 9.97 -9.05
N PRO A 71 -14.47 10.56 -9.46
CA PRO A 71 -14.46 11.51 -10.56
C PRO A 71 -15.02 10.83 -11.83
N PRO A 72 -15.86 11.53 -12.63
CA PRO A 72 -16.49 10.95 -13.81
C PRO A 72 -15.43 10.49 -14.82
N VAL A 73 -15.57 9.26 -15.29
CA VAL A 73 -14.70 8.67 -16.32
C VAL A 73 -15.33 8.97 -17.69
N GLY A 74 -14.69 9.85 -18.46
CA GLY A 74 -15.09 10.23 -19.82
C GLY A 74 -13.89 10.50 -20.72
N PRO A 75 -14.08 10.85 -22.01
CA PRO A 75 -12.97 11.11 -22.95
C PRO A 75 -11.99 12.17 -22.43
N ASP A 76 -12.51 13.19 -21.75
CA ASP A 76 -11.73 14.28 -21.16
C ASP A 76 -10.91 13.83 -19.93
N SER A 77 -11.28 12.70 -19.33
CA SER A 77 -10.61 12.17 -18.14
C SER A 77 -9.30 11.42 -18.44
N LEU A 78 -9.07 11.05 -19.71
CA LEU A 78 -7.80 10.42 -20.13
C LEU A 78 -6.59 11.33 -19.91
N TRP A 79 -6.80 12.64 -19.94
CA TRP A 79 -5.76 13.65 -19.72
C TRP A 79 -5.75 14.19 -18.29
N ASN A 80 -6.68 13.74 -17.44
CA ASN A 80 -6.78 14.20 -16.06
C ASN A 80 -5.97 13.28 -15.12
N PRO A 81 -4.83 13.73 -14.58
CA PRO A 81 -4.00 12.90 -13.69
C PRO A 81 -4.73 12.51 -12.40
N LEU A 82 -5.70 13.32 -11.95
CA LEU A 82 -6.49 12.99 -10.76
C LEU A 82 -7.37 11.77 -11.00
N THR A 83 -8.01 11.66 -12.17
CA THR A 83 -8.81 10.48 -12.51
C THR A 83 -7.94 9.22 -12.49
N TRP A 84 -6.72 9.28 -13.04
CA TRP A 84 -5.80 8.14 -12.99
C TRP A 84 -5.40 7.74 -11.57
N ILE A 85 -5.11 8.72 -10.70
CA ILE A 85 -4.78 8.44 -9.29
C ILE A 85 -5.96 7.77 -8.59
N PHE A 86 -7.17 8.31 -8.74
CA PHE A 86 -8.37 7.71 -8.13
C PHE A 86 -8.67 6.32 -8.67
N SER A 87 -8.62 6.12 -9.98
CA SER A 87 -8.87 4.80 -10.59
C SER A 87 -7.82 3.77 -10.17
N LEU A 88 -6.54 4.12 -10.12
CA LEU A 88 -5.48 3.21 -9.69
C LEU A 88 -5.58 2.85 -8.21
N THR A 89 -5.87 3.84 -7.35
CA THR A 89 -6.03 3.60 -5.91
C THR A 89 -7.27 2.75 -5.61
N HIS A 90 -8.37 2.99 -6.32
CA HIS A 90 -9.56 2.16 -6.29
C HIS A 90 -9.28 0.71 -6.74
N LEU A 91 -8.52 0.55 -7.84
CA LEU A 91 -8.09 -0.77 -8.30
C LEU A 91 -7.21 -1.49 -7.26
N ILE A 92 -6.28 -0.78 -6.62
CA ILE A 92 -5.47 -1.34 -5.53
C ILE A 92 -6.37 -1.78 -4.37
N ALA A 93 -7.40 -1.01 -4.02
CA ALA A 93 -8.33 -1.37 -2.96
C ALA A 93 -9.12 -2.65 -3.28
N ILE A 94 -9.59 -2.82 -4.52
CA ILE A 94 -10.27 -4.04 -4.99
C ILE A 94 -9.33 -5.26 -4.89
N PHE A 95 -8.06 -5.09 -5.27
CA PHE A 95 -7.07 -6.17 -5.28
C PHE A 95 -6.26 -6.25 -3.98
N ILE A 96 -6.71 -5.63 -2.88
CA ILE A 96 -5.91 -5.54 -1.66
C ILE A 96 -5.54 -6.91 -1.09
N ARG A 97 -6.45 -7.89 -1.13
CA ARG A 97 -6.23 -9.24 -0.61
C ARG A 97 -5.03 -9.93 -1.28
N PRO A 98 -5.03 -10.18 -2.60
CA PRO A 98 -3.89 -10.82 -3.25
C PRO A 98 -2.63 -9.96 -3.19
N LEU A 99 -2.73 -8.63 -3.31
CA LEU A 99 -1.57 -7.75 -3.27
C LEU A 99 -0.89 -7.72 -1.90
N ALA A 100 -1.66 -7.61 -0.83
CA ALA A 100 -1.16 -7.61 0.54
C ALA A 100 -0.55 -8.96 0.92
N ALA A 101 -1.16 -10.06 0.48
CA ALA A 101 -0.60 -11.40 0.69
C ALA A 101 0.78 -11.56 0.01
N VAL A 102 0.89 -11.20 -1.27
CA VAL A 102 2.16 -11.29 -2.01
C VAL A 102 3.22 -10.36 -1.42
N ALA A 103 2.87 -9.11 -1.10
CA ALA A 103 3.79 -8.16 -0.50
C ALA A 103 4.29 -8.63 0.88
N GLY A 104 3.39 -9.12 1.74
CA GLY A 104 3.74 -9.68 3.04
C GLY A 104 4.69 -10.88 2.94
N LEU A 105 4.43 -11.80 2.00
CA LEU A 105 5.32 -12.94 1.74
C LEU A 105 6.71 -12.49 1.25
N LEU A 106 6.78 -11.55 0.30
CA LEU A 106 8.05 -11.00 -0.19
C LEU A 106 8.83 -10.27 0.90
N GLY A 107 8.13 -9.51 1.75
CA GLY A 107 8.68 -8.84 2.91
C GLY A 107 9.27 -9.82 3.92
N LEU A 108 8.54 -10.89 4.25
CA LEU A 108 9.00 -11.96 5.14
C LEU A 108 10.27 -12.64 4.62
N LEU A 109 10.30 -13.00 3.33
CA LEU A 109 11.49 -13.58 2.70
C LEU A 109 12.71 -12.65 2.79
N HIS A 110 12.50 -11.34 2.65
CA HIS A 110 13.58 -10.36 2.77
C HIS A 110 14.02 -10.12 4.21
N LEU A 111 13.10 -10.18 5.18
CA LEU A 111 13.42 -10.15 6.62
C LEU A 111 14.32 -11.31 7.03
N LEU A 112 13.98 -12.54 6.60
CA LEU A 112 14.79 -13.73 6.85
C LEU A 112 16.21 -13.57 6.28
N ARG A 113 16.33 -13.03 5.06
CA ARG A 113 17.64 -12.74 4.43
C ARG A 113 18.40 -11.61 5.12
N ALA A 114 17.71 -10.58 5.60
CA ALA A 114 18.32 -9.42 6.25
C ALA A 114 18.82 -9.75 7.66
N GLY A 115 18.13 -10.64 8.39
CA GLY A 115 18.56 -11.14 9.70
C GLY A 115 19.92 -11.82 9.65
N VAL A 116 20.23 -12.52 8.56
CA VAL A 116 21.54 -13.15 8.33
C VAL A 116 22.65 -12.13 8.05
N ARG A 117 22.31 -10.97 7.47
CA ARG A 117 23.28 -9.96 6.99
C ARG A 117 23.49 -8.76 7.93
N GLY A 118 22.86 -8.75 9.11
CA GLY A 118 23.10 -7.71 10.15
C GLY A 118 22.59 -6.29 9.85
N HIS A 119 21.79 -6.08 8.80
CA HIS A 119 21.32 -4.74 8.38
C HIS A 119 20.09 -4.26 9.18
N ARG A 120 20.30 -3.86 10.45
CA ARG A 120 19.22 -3.57 11.42
C ARG A 120 18.19 -2.52 10.96
N ARG A 121 18.64 -1.41 10.36
CA ARG A 121 17.73 -0.31 9.96
C ARG A 121 16.81 -0.69 8.79
N ALA A 122 17.34 -1.40 7.79
CA ALA A 122 16.55 -1.87 6.65
C ALA A 122 15.59 -2.99 7.08
N ALA A 123 16.04 -3.88 7.97
CA ALA A 123 15.19 -4.91 8.56
C ALA A 123 14.01 -4.31 9.34
N GLY A 124 14.23 -3.23 10.10
CA GLY A 124 13.15 -2.53 10.82
C GLY A 124 12.05 -2.02 9.89
N TRP A 125 12.41 -1.30 8.82
CA TRP A 125 11.42 -0.81 7.85
C TRP A 125 10.72 -1.94 7.09
N LEU A 126 11.44 -3.01 6.75
CA LEU A 126 10.85 -4.20 6.13
C LEU A 126 9.86 -4.88 7.08
N ALA A 127 10.17 -4.97 8.38
CA ALA A 127 9.29 -5.52 9.40
C ALA A 127 7.99 -4.71 9.48
N VAL A 128 8.09 -3.38 9.54
CA VAL A 128 6.92 -2.48 9.56
C VAL A 128 6.08 -2.66 8.30
N GLY A 129 6.69 -2.62 7.10
CA GLY A 129 5.97 -2.81 5.85
C GLY A 129 5.25 -4.16 5.80
N THR A 130 5.97 -5.23 6.16
CA THR A 130 5.43 -6.60 6.18
C THR A 130 4.25 -6.71 7.16
N ALA A 131 4.38 -6.15 8.36
CA ALA A 131 3.32 -6.11 9.36
C ALA A 131 2.10 -5.33 8.87
N VAL A 132 2.31 -4.18 8.21
CA VAL A 132 1.23 -3.40 7.59
C VAL A 132 0.52 -4.20 6.51
N SER A 133 1.24 -4.91 5.64
CA SER A 133 0.61 -5.77 4.63
C SER A 133 -0.24 -6.87 5.26
N PHE A 134 0.26 -7.57 6.29
CA PHE A 134 -0.54 -8.58 6.98
C PHE A 134 -1.72 -7.98 7.74
N ALA A 135 -1.59 -6.78 8.31
CA ALA A 135 -2.69 -6.07 8.95
C ALA A 135 -3.78 -5.70 7.94
N LEU A 136 -3.41 -5.16 6.77
CA LEU A 136 -4.35 -4.87 5.67
C LEU A 136 -5.05 -6.14 5.19
N LEU A 137 -4.30 -7.24 5.03
CA LEU A 137 -4.88 -8.53 4.68
C LEU A 137 -5.88 -8.99 5.74
N ALA A 138 -5.51 -8.97 7.03
CA ALA A 138 -6.39 -9.35 8.12
C ALA A 138 -7.66 -8.50 8.16
N ILE A 139 -7.54 -7.17 8.05
CA ILE A 139 -8.67 -6.24 7.99
C ILE A 139 -9.56 -6.58 6.79
N SER A 140 -8.98 -6.83 5.62
CA SER A 140 -9.75 -7.16 4.40
C SER A 140 -10.51 -8.50 4.50
N LEU A 141 -10.11 -9.39 5.40
CA LEU A 141 -10.78 -10.67 5.67
C LEU A 141 -11.88 -10.56 6.74
N THR A 142 -11.98 -9.44 7.44
CA THR A 142 -13.08 -9.21 8.37
C THR A 142 -14.42 -9.07 7.63
N PRO A 143 -15.56 -9.22 8.32
CA PRO A 143 -16.87 -8.91 7.74
C PRO A 143 -16.94 -7.49 7.19
N TYR A 144 -16.37 -6.51 7.91
CA TYR A 144 -16.28 -5.13 7.45
C TYR A 144 -15.47 -5.01 6.16
N GLY A 145 -14.28 -5.62 6.11
CA GLY A 145 -13.44 -5.60 4.90
C GLY A 145 -14.10 -6.27 3.69
N SER A 146 -14.89 -7.32 3.91
CA SER A 146 -15.65 -7.99 2.85
C SER A 146 -16.79 -7.12 2.33
N GLN A 147 -17.52 -6.44 3.23
CA GLN A 147 -18.57 -5.50 2.84
C GLN A 147 -18.00 -4.28 2.12
N MET A 148 -16.86 -3.74 2.59
CA MET A 148 -16.14 -2.67 1.90
C MET A 148 -15.71 -3.09 0.49
N GLN A 149 -15.22 -4.31 0.33
CA GLN A 149 -14.81 -4.79 -0.99
C GLN A 149 -16.02 -5.03 -1.90
N ALA A 150 -17.14 -5.55 -1.37
CA ALA A 150 -18.37 -5.70 -2.12
C ALA A 150 -18.95 -4.34 -2.53
N TRP A 151 -19.01 -3.37 -1.61
CA TRP A 151 -19.44 -2.01 -1.88
C TRP A 151 -18.58 -1.37 -2.96
N LEU A 152 -17.24 -1.43 -2.86
CA LEU A 152 -16.34 -0.87 -3.88
C LEU A 152 -16.46 -1.53 -5.27
N LEU A 153 -16.99 -2.75 -5.35
CA LEU A 153 -17.21 -3.45 -6.62
C LEU A 153 -18.56 -3.14 -7.26
N ASP A 154 -19.52 -2.66 -6.47
CA ASP A 154 -20.88 -2.36 -6.91
C ASP A 154 -20.91 -1.16 -7.86
#